data_AF-A0A3D1IMI7-F1
#
_entry.id   AF-A0A3D1IMI7-F1
#
_cell.length_a   1.000
_cell.length_b   1.000
_cell.length_c   1.000
_cell.angle_alpha   90.00
_cell.angle_beta   90.00
_cell.angle_gamma   90.00
#
_symmetry.space_group_name_H-M   'P 1'
#
loop_
_entity.id
_entity.type
_entity.pdbx_description
1 polymer ?
#
loop_
_entity_poly.entity_id
_entity_poly.type
_entity_poly.pdbx_seq_one_letter_code
_entity_poly.pdbx_strand_id
1 'polypeptide(L)'
;MAAGGTLPGWAVGFSIFGTYLSSNTFIGVPGKVYDGNWNGFVFSLSLPLAAWVAVKWFVPFYRRTGEISAYHHLEKRFGPWARTYALGCYLLTQLARVGTILFGVSLGLSALTGWSVPVIIVAGGIAVTVYTLVGGIAAVIWTDVIQSLVLLVGALVIAGLLLANHPLGPGEALHLAAN
;
A
#
# COMPACT_ATOMS: atom_id res chain seq x y z
N MET A 1 5.79 5.32 17.83
CA MET A 1 4.56 5.23 18.66
C MET A 1 3.78 6.55 18.56
N ALA A 2 3.42 6.98 17.35
CA ALA A 2 2.69 8.21 17.13
C ALA A 2 1.19 7.88 17.09
N ALA A 3 0.53 8.04 18.25
CA ALA A 3 -0.92 8.02 18.53
C ALA A 3 -1.16 7.71 20.04
N GLY A 4 -0.26 8.15 20.93
CA GLY A 4 -0.36 7.85 22.36
C GLY A 4 -0.19 6.37 22.76
N GLY A 5 0.12 5.47 21.83
CA GLY A 5 0.28 4.04 22.10
C GLY A 5 -1.03 3.27 22.34
N THR A 6 -2.18 3.88 22.05
CA THR A 6 -3.51 3.32 22.34
C THR A 6 -4.10 2.50 21.19
N LEU A 7 -3.48 2.50 20.01
CA LEU A 7 -3.98 1.78 18.85
C LEU A 7 -3.72 0.28 18.95
N PRO A 8 -4.74 -0.57 18.69
CA PRO A 8 -4.57 -2.01 18.79
C PRO A 8 -3.66 -2.54 17.68
N GLY A 9 -2.85 -3.55 17.99
CA GLY A 9 -1.83 -4.08 17.08
C GLY A 9 -2.39 -4.60 15.75
N TRP A 10 -3.62 -5.14 15.74
CA TRP A 10 -4.28 -5.59 14.52
C TRP A 10 -4.61 -4.42 13.58
N ALA A 11 -5.04 -3.27 14.10
CA ALA A 11 -5.36 -2.09 13.30
C ALA A 11 -4.08 -1.50 12.67
N VAL A 12 -2.99 -1.48 13.44
CA VAL A 12 -1.67 -1.09 12.93
C VAL A 12 -1.20 -2.07 11.83
N GLY A 13 -1.41 -3.37 12.02
CA GLY A 13 -1.09 -4.39 11.01
C GLY A 13 -1.87 -4.19 9.71
N PHE A 14 -3.18 -3.97 9.80
CA PHE A 14 -4.02 -3.67 8.64
C PHE A 14 -3.66 -2.34 7.97
N SER A 15 -3.29 -1.30 8.73
CA SER A 15 -2.82 -0.04 8.13
C SER A 15 -1.49 -0.21 7.40
N ILE A 16 -0.54 -0.98 7.95
CA ILE A 16 0.70 -1.31 7.24
C ILE A 16 0.38 -2.08 5.96
N PHE A 17 -0.47 -3.10 6.03
CA PHE A 17 -0.91 -3.87 4.87
C PHE A 17 -1.61 -2.99 3.81
N GLY A 18 -2.55 -2.16 4.22
CA GLY A 18 -3.25 -1.19 3.39
C GLY A 18 -2.32 -0.21 2.71
N THR A 19 -1.29 0.24 3.44
CA THR A 19 -0.26 1.11 2.88
C THR A 19 0.50 0.41 1.75
N TYR A 20 0.68 -0.91 1.78
CA TYR A 20 1.31 -1.66 0.67
C TYR A 20 0.37 -1.91 -0.50
N LEU A 21 -0.95 -1.97 -0.26
CA LEU A 21 -1.95 -2.06 -1.30
C LEU A 21 -2.13 -0.70 -1.98
N SER A 22 -2.11 -0.69 -3.31
CA SER A 22 -2.25 0.53 -4.09
C SER A 22 -2.97 0.25 -5.41
N SER A 23 -3.31 1.29 -6.16
CA SER A 23 -3.82 1.14 -7.53
C SER A 23 -2.89 0.32 -8.41
N ASN A 24 -1.57 0.47 -8.24
CA ASN A 24 -0.60 -0.37 -8.94
C ASN A 24 -0.74 -1.85 -8.56
N THR A 25 -0.96 -2.17 -7.29
CA THR A 25 -1.14 -3.55 -6.84
C THR A 25 -2.48 -4.12 -7.31
N PHE A 26 -3.56 -3.32 -7.26
CA PHE A 26 -4.91 -3.81 -7.53
C PHE A 26 -5.25 -3.90 -9.04
N ILE A 27 -4.72 -2.98 -9.85
CA ILE A 27 -4.98 -2.93 -11.30
C ILE A 27 -3.73 -3.35 -12.07
N GLY A 28 -2.56 -2.80 -11.70
CA GLY A 28 -1.31 -3.00 -12.42
C GLY A 28 -0.76 -4.42 -12.35
N VAL A 29 -0.78 -5.06 -11.17
CA VAL A 29 -0.26 -6.44 -11.02
C VAL A 29 -1.11 -7.43 -11.83
N PRO A 30 -2.45 -7.47 -11.73
CA PRO A 30 -3.26 -8.33 -12.61
C PRO A 30 -3.03 -8.05 -14.09
N GLY A 31 -2.93 -6.77 -14.50
CA GLY A 31 -2.64 -6.42 -15.89
C GLY A 31 -1.28 -6.94 -16.36
N LYS A 32 -0.25 -6.86 -15.52
CA LYS A 32 1.09 -7.39 -15.82
C LYS A 32 1.13 -8.92 -15.87
N VAL A 33 0.37 -9.59 -15.00
CA VAL A 33 0.27 -11.06 -15.01
C VAL A 33 -0.47 -11.51 -16.27
N TYR A 34 -1.54 -10.79 -16.66
CA TYR A 34 -2.30 -11.07 -17.88
C TYR A 34 -1.43 -10.92 -19.16
N ASP A 35 -0.57 -9.90 -19.21
CA ASP A 35 0.35 -9.68 -20.34
C ASP A 35 1.62 -10.57 -20.29
N GLY A 36 1.84 -11.27 -19.19
CA GLY A 36 3.10 -11.96 -18.91
C GLY A 36 2.92 -13.24 -18.12
N ASN A 37 3.44 -13.28 -16.89
CA ASN A 37 3.42 -14.48 -16.05
C ASN A 37 3.40 -14.14 -14.55
N TRP A 38 3.42 -15.18 -13.73
CA TRP A 38 3.35 -15.09 -12.26
C TRP A 38 4.67 -14.73 -11.57
N ASN A 39 5.73 -14.33 -12.27
CA ASN A 39 7.02 -14.04 -11.64
C ASN A 39 6.90 -12.96 -10.53
N GLY A 40 6.03 -11.96 -10.73
CA GLY A 40 5.73 -10.94 -9.71
C GLY A 40 5.16 -11.49 -8.39
N PHE A 41 4.55 -12.68 -8.41
CA PHE A 41 4.05 -13.35 -7.22
C PHE A 41 5.20 -13.81 -6.30
N VAL A 42 6.34 -14.21 -6.86
CA VAL A 42 7.52 -14.63 -6.09
C VAL A 42 8.02 -13.49 -5.19
N PHE A 43 8.01 -12.26 -5.71
CA PHE A 43 8.33 -11.08 -4.89
C PHE A 43 7.34 -10.89 -3.75
N SER A 44 6.05 -11.13 -3.99
CA SER A 44 5.00 -11.01 -2.96
C SER A 44 5.19 -12.02 -1.82
N LEU A 45 5.71 -13.22 -2.12
CA LEU A 45 6.06 -14.23 -1.11
C LEU A 45 7.22 -13.81 -0.19
N SER A 46 8.04 -12.82 -0.59
CA SER A 46 9.09 -12.27 0.27
C SER A 46 8.56 -11.34 1.36
N LEU A 47 7.34 -10.79 1.19
CA LEU A 47 6.77 -9.79 2.11
C LEU A 47 6.49 -10.36 3.51
N PRO A 48 5.91 -11.57 3.68
CA PRO A 48 5.76 -12.18 5.01
C PRO A 48 7.10 -12.41 5.72
N LEU A 49 8.13 -12.83 4.97
CA LEU A 49 9.47 -13.03 5.52
C LEU A 49 10.09 -11.71 5.97
N ALA A 50 9.99 -10.66 5.14
CA ALA A 50 10.45 -9.31 5.48
C ALA A 50 9.71 -8.76 6.71
N ALA A 51 8.40 -8.98 6.81
CA ALA A 51 7.60 -8.59 7.97
C ALA A 51 8.05 -9.34 9.23
N TRP A 52 8.32 -10.64 9.14
CA TRP A 52 8.85 -11.43 10.26
C TRP A 52 10.22 -10.92 10.73
N VAL A 53 11.13 -10.62 9.79
CA VAL A 53 12.44 -10.00 10.07
C VAL A 53 12.25 -8.64 10.78
N ALA A 54 11.37 -7.79 10.25
CA ALA A 54 11.08 -6.48 10.83
C ALA A 54 10.57 -6.59 12.27
N VAL A 55 9.61 -7.48 12.53
CA VAL A 55 9.03 -7.69 13.86
C VAL A 55 10.04 -8.28 14.84
N LYS A 56 10.91 -9.21 14.40
CA LYS A 56 11.86 -9.90 15.27
C LYS A 56 13.05 -9.02 15.68
N TRP A 57 13.58 -8.20 14.77
CA TRP A 57 14.82 -7.46 15.01
C TRP A 57 14.64 -5.94 15.05
N PHE A 58 13.91 -5.36 14.10
CA PHE A 58 13.82 -3.91 13.97
C PHE A 58 12.82 -3.29 14.96
N VAL A 59 11.67 -3.93 15.18
CA VAL A 59 10.66 -3.43 16.12
C VAL A 59 11.21 -3.36 17.56
N PRO A 60 11.85 -4.40 18.12
CA PRO A 60 12.44 -4.32 19.46
C PRO A 60 13.55 -3.28 19.55
N PHE A 61 14.37 -3.17 18.49
CA PHE A 61 15.43 -2.18 18.41
C PHE A 61 14.88 -0.74 18.55
N TYR A 62 13.93 -0.34 17.69
CA TYR A 62 13.36 1.01 17.73
C TYR A 62 12.51 1.28 18.98
N ARG A 63 11.87 0.25 19.55
CA ARG A 63 11.13 0.40 20.81
C ARG A 63 12.06 0.63 22.01
N ARG A 64 13.26 0.03 22.02
CA ARG A 64 14.24 0.21 23.11
C ARG A 64 14.94 1.55 23.07
N THR A 65 15.20 2.08 21.88
CA THR A 65 15.90 3.38 21.73
C THR A 65 15.00 4.58 22.03
N GLY A 66 13.67 4.38 22.09
CA GLY A 66 12.70 5.45 22.30
C GLY A 66 12.56 6.39 21.10
N GLU A 67 13.25 6.10 20.00
CA GLU A 67 13.28 6.96 18.83
C GLU A 67 11.98 6.87 18.04
N ILE A 68 11.37 8.01 17.78
CA ILE A 68 10.13 8.10 17.02
C ILE A 68 10.42 7.94 15.51
N SER A 69 11.65 8.21 15.08
CA SER A 69 12.04 8.24 13.67
C SER A 69 13.29 7.39 13.40
N ALA A 70 13.24 6.58 12.34
CA ALA A 70 14.41 5.82 11.86
C ALA A 70 15.59 6.74 11.48
N TYR A 71 15.30 7.93 10.98
CA TYR A 71 16.33 8.90 10.56
C TYR A 71 17.10 9.48 11.74
N HIS A 72 16.49 9.54 12.93
CA HIS A 72 17.18 9.99 14.13
C HIS A 72 18.26 9.00 14.57
N HIS A 73 18.00 7.70 14.36
CA HIS A 73 19.04 6.69 14.59
C HIS A 73 20.22 6.88 13.62
N LEU A 74 19.95 7.20 12.35
CA LEU A 74 21.01 7.49 11.37
C LEU A 74 21.83 8.73 11.76
N GLU A 75 21.17 9.78 12.24
CA GLU A 75 21.86 10.97 12.74
C GLU A 75 22.78 10.65 13.92
N LYS A 76 22.28 9.91 14.93
CA LYS A 76 23.08 9.53 16.09
C LYS A 76 24.28 8.67 15.73
N ARG A 77 24.16 7.82 14.71
CA ARG A 77 25.20 6.86 14.34
C ARG A 77 26.23 7.40 13.34
N PHE A 78 25.79 8.23 12.38
CA PHE A 78 26.60 8.66 11.24
C PHE A 78 26.71 10.19 11.12
N GLY A 79 25.93 10.95 11.88
CA GLY A 79 25.89 12.40 11.89
C GLY A 79 24.73 13.00 11.08
N PRO A 80 24.50 14.32 11.17
CA PRO A 80 23.35 15.01 10.57
C PRO A 80 23.24 14.85 9.05
N TRP A 81 24.36 14.73 8.34
CA TRP A 81 24.37 14.55 6.88
C TRP A 81 23.62 13.27 6.45
N ALA A 82 23.76 12.18 7.20
CA ALA A 82 23.14 10.90 6.89
C ALA A 82 21.61 10.97 7.04
N ARG A 83 21.14 11.71 8.05
CA ARG A 83 19.71 11.98 8.23
C ARG A 83 19.16 12.80 7.06
N THR A 84 19.82 13.90 6.70
CA THR A 84 19.35 14.78 5.62
C THR A 84 19.32 14.05 4.29
N TYR A 85 20.36 13.26 3.99
CA TYR A 85 20.42 12.43 2.80
C TYR A 85 19.27 11.40 2.76
N ALA A 86 19.10 10.60 3.83
CA ALA A 86 18.06 9.59 3.88
C ALA A 86 16.63 10.17 3.82
N LEU A 87 16.39 11.31 4.48
CA LEU A 87 15.13 12.04 4.40
C LEU A 87 14.87 12.56 2.99
N GLY A 88 15.87 13.16 2.33
CA GLY A 88 15.75 13.66 0.97
C GLY A 88 15.36 12.55 0.00
N CYS A 89 16.09 11.42 0.01
CA CYS A 89 15.77 10.25 -0.80
C CYS A 89 14.35 9.71 -0.50
N TYR A 90 13.98 9.64 0.77
CA TYR A 90 12.64 9.17 1.15
C TYR A 90 11.53 10.09 0.63
N LEU A 91 11.66 11.41 0.80
CA LEU A 91 10.65 12.35 0.32
C LEU A 91 10.49 12.30 -1.20
N LEU A 92 11.59 12.20 -1.95
CA LEU A 92 11.55 12.06 -3.40
C LEU A 92 10.85 10.77 -3.83
N THR A 93 11.17 9.64 -3.20
CA THR A 93 10.52 8.36 -3.51
C THR A 93 9.04 8.36 -3.13
N GLN A 94 8.65 9.00 -2.02
CA GLN A 94 7.23 9.13 -1.66
C GLN A 94 6.48 10.04 -2.61
N LEU A 95 7.08 11.14 -3.07
CA LEU A 95 6.45 12.04 -4.04
C LEU A 95 6.15 11.31 -5.36
N ALA A 96 7.14 10.58 -5.89
CA ALA A 96 6.96 9.75 -7.08
C ALA A 96 5.88 8.69 -6.87
N ARG A 97 5.92 7.98 -5.73
CA ARG A 97 4.95 6.94 -5.37
C ARG A 97 3.53 7.47 -5.32
N VAL A 98 3.28 8.56 -4.60
CA VAL A 98 1.94 9.17 -4.47
C VAL A 98 1.43 9.62 -5.84
N GLY A 99 2.29 10.22 -6.67
CA GLY A 99 1.95 10.61 -8.03
C GLY A 99 1.48 9.43 -8.89
N THR A 100 2.24 8.32 -8.88
CA THR A 100 1.87 7.10 -9.61
C THR A 100 0.55 6.49 -9.10
N ILE A 101 0.34 6.49 -7.77
CA ILE A 101 -0.88 5.95 -7.17
C ILE A 101 -2.10 6.78 -7.60
N LEU A 102 -2.04 8.11 -7.44
CA LEU A 102 -3.13 9.02 -7.81
C LEU A 102 -3.45 8.93 -9.30
N PHE A 103 -2.42 8.85 -10.15
CA PHE A 103 -2.62 8.64 -11.58
C PHE A 103 -3.34 7.32 -11.87
N GLY A 104 -2.89 6.21 -11.28
CA GLY A 104 -3.54 4.91 -11.46
C GLY A 104 -5.01 4.90 -11.00
N VAL A 105 -5.31 5.52 -9.85
CA VAL A 105 -6.70 5.66 -9.37
C VAL A 105 -7.53 6.51 -10.33
N SER A 106 -6.96 7.61 -10.83
CA SER A 106 -7.66 8.53 -11.73
C SER A 106 -8.05 7.90 -13.05
N LEU A 107 -7.23 7.00 -13.61
CA LEU A 107 -7.58 6.26 -14.83
C LEU A 107 -8.80 5.36 -14.60
N GLY A 108 -8.81 4.60 -13.49
CA GLY A 108 -9.94 3.75 -13.15
C GLY A 108 -11.21 4.56 -12.91
N LEU A 109 -11.12 5.65 -12.15
CA LEU A 109 -12.29 6.48 -11.86
C LEU A 109 -12.78 7.26 -13.09
N SER A 110 -11.88 7.72 -13.96
CA SER A 110 -12.21 8.35 -15.24
C SER A 110 -13.00 7.40 -16.13
N ALA A 111 -12.62 6.12 -16.19
CA ALA A 111 -13.33 5.13 -16.98
C ALA A 111 -14.75 4.85 -16.46
N LEU A 112 -14.95 4.94 -15.13
CA LEU A 112 -16.25 4.68 -14.49
C LEU A 112 -17.19 5.89 -14.48
N THR A 113 -16.65 7.10 -14.34
CA THR A 113 -17.42 8.33 -14.12
C THR A 113 -17.48 9.25 -15.34
N GLY A 114 -16.58 9.05 -16.31
CA GLY A 114 -16.40 9.97 -17.45
C GLY A 114 -15.71 11.28 -17.10
N TRP A 115 -15.28 11.50 -15.85
CA TRP A 115 -14.59 12.71 -15.44
C TRP A 115 -13.15 12.74 -15.95
N SER A 116 -12.63 13.93 -16.22
CA SER A 116 -11.25 14.06 -16.71
C SER A 116 -10.23 13.72 -15.61
N VAL A 117 -9.15 13.04 -16.03
CA VAL A 117 -8.05 12.63 -15.16
C VAL A 117 -7.50 13.78 -14.29
N PRO A 118 -7.22 15.00 -14.81
CA PRO A 118 -6.73 16.09 -13.98
C PRO A 118 -7.69 16.50 -12.88
N VAL A 119 -9.00 16.52 -13.14
CA VAL A 119 -10.03 16.87 -12.15
C VAL A 119 -10.04 15.85 -11.01
N ILE A 120 -9.99 14.56 -11.34
CA ILE A 120 -9.97 13.49 -10.34
C ILE A 120 -8.71 13.57 -9.47
N ILE A 121 -7.54 13.82 -10.08
CA ILE A 121 -6.27 13.93 -9.34
C ILE A 121 -6.30 15.12 -8.38
N VAL A 122 -6.72 16.30 -8.84
CA VAL A 122 -6.73 17.52 -8.01
C VAL A 122 -7.77 17.39 -6.90
N ALA A 123 -9.00 17.00 -7.22
CA ALA A 123 -10.07 16.86 -6.22
C ALA A 123 -9.74 15.77 -5.19
N GLY A 124 -9.29 14.60 -5.64
CA GLY A 124 -8.88 13.50 -4.77
C GLY A 124 -7.68 13.85 -3.91
N GLY A 125 -6.66 14.50 -4.47
CA GLY A 125 -5.47 14.94 -3.74
C GLY A 125 -5.79 15.96 -2.64
N ILE A 126 -6.68 16.93 -2.93
CA ILE A 126 -7.16 17.89 -1.92
C ILE A 126 -7.94 17.16 -0.82
N ALA A 127 -8.89 16.30 -1.18
CA ALA A 127 -9.68 15.55 -0.21
C ALA A 127 -8.80 14.70 0.71
N VAL A 128 -7.84 13.97 0.13
CA VAL A 128 -6.87 13.14 0.88
C VAL A 128 -6.02 13.97 1.83
N THR A 129 -5.54 15.11 1.34
CA THR A 129 -4.73 16.03 2.15
C THR A 129 -5.54 16.58 3.32
N VAL A 130 -6.77 17.03 3.09
CA VAL A 130 -7.62 17.62 4.14
C VAL A 130 -7.90 16.61 5.25
N TYR A 131 -8.38 15.39 4.94
CA TYR A 131 -8.70 14.43 6.00
C TYR A 131 -7.43 13.96 6.73
N THR A 132 -6.30 13.87 6.03
CA THR A 132 -5.01 13.47 6.64
C THR A 132 -4.53 14.53 7.63
N LEU A 133 -4.63 15.82 7.26
CA LEU A 133 -4.23 16.93 8.13
C LEU A 133 -5.15 17.06 9.35
N VAL A 134 -6.46 16.90 9.17
CA VAL A 134 -7.44 17.06 10.27
C VAL A 134 -7.41 15.86 11.21
N GLY A 135 -7.36 14.64 10.68
CA GLY A 135 -7.50 13.43 11.49
C GLY A 135 -6.19 12.93 12.12
N GLY A 136 -5.05 13.31 11.56
CA GLY A 136 -3.74 12.82 11.99
C GLY A 136 -3.58 11.31 11.80
N ILE A 137 -2.47 10.76 12.33
CA ILE A 137 -2.07 9.37 12.08
C ILE A 137 -3.06 8.33 12.61
N ALA A 138 -3.80 8.63 13.69
CA ALA A 138 -4.81 7.72 14.22
C ALA A 138 -5.99 7.58 13.25
N ALA A 139 -6.47 8.68 12.69
CA ALA A 139 -7.52 8.63 11.68
C ALA A 139 -7.05 7.92 10.41
N VAL A 140 -5.81 8.20 9.96
CA VAL A 140 -5.21 7.52 8.80
C VAL A 140 -5.20 5.99 8.99
N ILE A 141 -4.80 5.51 10.17
CA ILE A 141 -4.78 4.07 10.46
C ILE A 141 -6.18 3.47 10.37
N TRP A 142 -7.21 4.13 10.89
CA TRP A 142 -8.58 3.64 10.80
C TRP A 142 -9.13 3.68 9.37
N THR A 143 -8.82 4.73 8.59
CA THR A 143 -9.19 4.78 7.18
C THR A 143 -8.51 3.67 6.38
N ASP A 144 -7.23 3.38 6.67
CA ASP A 144 -6.50 2.32 5.99
C ASP A 144 -7.10 0.94 6.30
N VAL A 145 -7.52 0.69 7.55
CA VAL A 145 -8.19 -0.57 7.92
C VAL A 145 -9.42 -0.81 7.06
N ILE A 146 -10.28 0.21 6.94
CA ILE A 146 -11.51 0.11 6.15
C ILE A 146 -11.17 -0.08 4.67
N GLN A 147 -10.26 0.72 4.12
CA GLN A 147 -9.85 0.62 2.71
C GLN A 147 -9.22 -0.74 2.39
N SER A 148 -8.40 -1.28 3.29
CA SER A 148 -7.77 -2.60 3.13
C SER A 148 -8.80 -3.70 3.06
N LEU A 149 -9.81 -3.65 3.94
CA LEU A 149 -10.90 -4.63 3.96
C LEU A 149 -11.74 -4.54 2.69
N VAL A 150 -12.08 -3.32 2.25
CA VAL A 150 -12.82 -3.10 1.01
C VAL A 150 -12.06 -3.64 -0.19
N LEU A 151 -10.74 -3.37 -0.30
CA LEU A 151 -9.90 -3.90 -1.37
C LEU A 151 -9.78 -5.42 -1.32
N LEU A 152 -9.58 -6.00 -0.14
CA LEU A 152 -9.48 -7.44 0.03
C LEU A 152 -10.78 -8.15 -0.39
N VAL A 153 -11.92 -7.68 0.11
CA VAL A 153 -13.24 -8.23 -0.24
C VAL A 153 -13.49 -8.04 -1.74
N GLY A 154 -13.20 -6.85 -2.29
CA GLY A 154 -13.32 -6.58 -3.71
C GLY A 154 -12.51 -7.54 -4.58
N ALA A 155 -11.25 -7.80 -4.21
CA ALA A 155 -10.40 -8.77 -4.91
C ALA A 155 -10.98 -10.19 -4.88
N LEU A 156 -11.48 -10.64 -3.72
CA LEU A 156 -12.11 -11.96 -3.58
C LEU A 156 -13.40 -12.07 -4.40
N VAL A 157 -14.22 -11.03 -4.41
CA VAL A 157 -15.46 -10.98 -5.22
C VAL A 157 -15.13 -11.04 -6.70
N ILE A 158 -14.15 -10.25 -7.18
CA ILE A 158 -13.72 -10.28 -8.58
C ILE A 158 -13.21 -11.68 -8.95
N ALA A 159 -12.34 -12.28 -8.13
CA ALA A 159 -11.84 -13.64 -8.37
C ALA A 159 -12.98 -14.67 -8.43
N GLY A 160 -13.93 -14.60 -7.49
CA GLY A 160 -15.09 -15.49 -7.47
C GLY A 160 -15.98 -15.33 -8.70
N LEU A 161 -16.25 -14.09 -9.13
CA LEU A 161 -17.03 -13.80 -10.34
C LEU A 161 -16.32 -14.28 -11.62
N LEU A 162 -15.00 -14.11 -11.71
CA LEU A 162 -14.22 -14.59 -12.85
C LEU A 162 -14.28 -16.11 -12.96
N LEU A 163 -14.15 -16.83 -11.84
CA LEU A 163 -14.23 -18.29 -11.82
C LEU A 163 -15.65 -18.80 -12.13
N ALA A 164 -16.68 -18.17 -11.56
CA ALA A 164 -18.07 -18.59 -11.73
C ALA A 164 -18.61 -18.31 -13.15
N ASN A 165 -18.17 -17.22 -13.78
CA ASN A 165 -18.63 -16.80 -15.10
C ASN A 165 -17.66 -17.16 -16.23
N HIS A 166 -16.61 -17.95 -15.95
CA HIS A 166 -15.70 -18.37 -17.00
C HIS A 166 -16.43 -19.27 -18.01
N PRO A 167 -16.38 -18.98 -19.34
CA PRO A 167 -17.18 -19.68 -20.35
C PRO A 167 -16.97 -21.20 -20.38
N LEU A 168 -15.78 -21.66 -20.00
CA LEU A 168 -15.37 -23.07 -19.97
C LEU A 168 -15.43 -23.69 -18.57
N GLY A 169 -15.98 -22.96 -17.60
CA GLY A 169 -16.06 -23.35 -16.19
C GLY A 169 -14.79 -23.04 -15.38
N PRO A 170 -14.86 -23.22 -14.04
CA PRO A 170 -13.78 -22.83 -13.12
C PRO A 170 -12.49 -23.64 -13.27
N GLY A 171 -12.60 -24.92 -13.64
CA GLY A 171 -11.45 -25.81 -13.81
C GLY A 171 -10.55 -25.36 -14.96
N GLU A 172 -11.15 -24.98 -16.08
CA GLU A 172 -10.41 -24.46 -17.24
C GLU A 172 -9.84 -23.07 -16.97
N ALA A 173 -10.55 -22.22 -16.22
CA ALA A 173 -10.04 -20.93 -15.79
C ALA A 173 -8.73 -21.07 -14.98
N LEU A 174 -8.69 -22.04 -14.06
CA LEU A 174 -7.50 -22.33 -13.27
C LEU A 174 -6.38 -22.96 -14.11
N HIS A 175 -6.73 -23.81 -15.08
CA HIS A 175 -5.75 -24.40 -15.99
C HIS A 175 -5.10 -23.34 -16.90
N LEU A 176 -5.90 -22.41 -17.43
CA LEU A 176 -5.39 -21.27 -18.20
C LEU A 176 -4.52 -20.36 -17.35
N ALA A 177 -4.93 -20.10 -16.10
CA ALA A 177 -4.15 -19.28 -15.17
C ALA A 177 -2.81 -19.92 -14.76
N ALA A 178 -2.67 -21.25 -14.88
CA ALA A 178 -1.45 -21.97 -14.52
C ALA A 178 -0.40 -22.04 -15.65
N ASN A 179 -0.80 -21.74 -16.89
CA ASN A 179 0.07 -21.68 -18.07
C ASN A 179 0.61 -20.27 -18.30
#